data_AF-A0A8J7QIV8-F1
#
_entry.id   AF-A0A8J7QIV8-F1
#
_cell.length_a   1.000
_cell.length_b   1.000
_cell.length_c   1.000
_cell.angle_alpha   90.00
_cell.angle_beta   90.00
_cell.angle_gamma   90.00
#
_symmetry.space_group_name_H-M   'P 1'
#
loop_
_entity.id
_entity.type
_entity.pdbx_description
1 polymer ?
#
loop_
_entity_poly.entity_id
_entity_poly.type
_entity_poly.pdbx_seq_one_letter_code
_entity_poly.pdbx_strand_id
1 'polypeptide(L)'
;MAQEVKVVKVPWIFLIAFLALFGFLGEVWNVTQATGTWQRPSAYFSSLGVTVACYTGITALPFLMIYFAGAFGRLGPLKGKVNPSTMTYLYVVGLCASYYLGRPTADTQCAAWASFIGSRYLTPELSESFVPWFMAPSYEIADKIRLGGVPVPWGELLPTIVFWSTFTSVFGIFMLCAATLFRKSWMDIEKVPFPHAIAAHELMKRVDPTQTGKKLSFSPFVIGILLGVAFVLPSNMIELFPWFPDIYGFRSEICGYAAKWNTPESALGGIVGLTKWNIHPLGAAIAYIAPLNILFNLWFWWLVGVIILPQVAYYMGYYTGLTERSGCGRGDCGAESLAFGPPFKWVATVGGAILGLAVFMLVIERRYIVETMKAAFGGLSEERRREMERDEPLPYKTIYALLIVLFVMMVAILMVTGMSLGPAISTPITMFLIWFAQMRMIGLSGAYVRGTDKGYALQRFLFFPTAPDPPTGDFIMTANFNTWFTDAPDMGNQIGGNFLTSFQSYRFASFTGVIWPPCRY
;
A
#
# COMPACT_ATOMS: atom_id res chain seq x y z
N MET A 1 -34.95 -13.48 22.33
CA MET A 1 -35.21 -13.69 20.90
C MET A 1 -33.88 -13.92 20.22
N ALA A 2 -33.54 -15.18 19.92
CA ALA A 2 -32.34 -15.52 19.16
C ALA A 2 -32.57 -15.11 17.72
N GLN A 3 -31.87 -14.07 17.26
CA GLN A 3 -31.91 -13.64 15.87
C GLN A 3 -31.20 -14.74 15.07
N GLU A 4 -31.93 -15.47 14.22
CA GLU A 4 -31.33 -16.43 13.30
C GLU A 4 -30.26 -15.71 12.48
N VAL A 5 -28.99 -16.06 12.71
CA VAL A 5 -27.88 -15.56 11.90
C VAL A 5 -28.02 -16.21 10.54
N LYS A 6 -28.64 -15.49 9.60
CA LYS A 6 -28.83 -15.93 8.23
C LYS A 6 -27.44 -16.03 7.59
N VAL A 7 -26.93 -17.25 7.44
CA VAL A 7 -25.63 -17.50 6.79
C VAL A 7 -25.73 -17.03 5.34
N VAL A 8 -25.13 -15.88 5.04
CA VAL A 8 -25.09 -15.33 3.69
C VAL A 8 -24.13 -16.17 2.86
N LYS A 9 -24.63 -16.89 1.84
CA LYS A 9 -23.76 -17.61 0.90
C LYS A 9 -22.91 -16.61 0.12
N VAL A 10 -21.61 -16.87 0.05
CA VAL A 10 -20.67 -16.06 -0.73
C VAL A 10 -20.98 -16.23 -2.23
N PRO A 11 -21.18 -15.14 -2.99
CA PRO A 11 -21.52 -15.20 -4.40
C PRO A 11 -20.27 -15.42 -5.29
N TRP A 12 -19.59 -16.55 -5.13
CA TRP A 12 -18.26 -16.82 -5.75
C TRP A 12 -18.20 -16.56 -7.26
N ILE A 13 -19.18 -17.06 -8.03
CA ILE A 13 -19.20 -16.90 -9.49
C ILE A 13 -19.20 -15.42 -9.87
N PHE A 14 -20.01 -14.61 -9.19
CA PHE A 14 -20.05 -13.17 -9.40
C PHE A 14 -18.72 -12.53 -9.04
N LEU A 15 -18.14 -12.85 -7.88
CA LEU A 15 -16.87 -12.25 -7.43
C LEU A 15 -15.71 -12.59 -8.37
N ILE A 16 -15.60 -13.83 -8.83
CA ILE A 16 -14.55 -14.28 -9.75
C ILE A 16 -14.70 -13.59 -11.12
N ALA A 17 -15.90 -13.61 -11.70
CA ALA A 17 -16.15 -12.97 -13.00
C ALA A 17 -15.88 -11.46 -12.93
N PHE A 18 -16.28 -10.85 -11.82
CA PHE A 18 -16.08 -9.43 -11.57
C PHE A 18 -14.60 -9.09 -11.37
N LEU A 19 -13.84 -9.88 -10.61
CA LEU A 19 -12.39 -9.73 -10.46
C LEU A 19 -11.66 -9.86 -11.81
N ALA A 20 -12.02 -10.84 -12.64
CA ALA A 20 -11.41 -11.02 -13.95
C ALA A 20 -11.70 -9.83 -14.88
N LEU A 21 -12.95 -9.37 -14.90
CA LEU A 21 -13.37 -8.23 -15.71
C LEU A 21 -12.69 -6.93 -15.26
N PHE A 22 -12.72 -6.63 -13.96
CA PHE A 22 -12.11 -5.40 -13.43
C PHE A 22 -10.58 -5.46 -13.44
N GLY A 23 -9.97 -6.63 -13.27
CA GLY A 23 -8.55 -6.82 -13.50
C GLY A 23 -8.16 -6.45 -14.92
N PHE A 24 -8.86 -7.01 -15.92
CA PHE A 24 -8.59 -6.69 -17.32
C PHE A 24 -8.89 -5.22 -17.67
N LEU A 25 -10.10 -4.73 -17.37
CA LEU A 25 -10.50 -3.36 -17.70
C LEU A 25 -9.71 -2.32 -16.92
N GLY A 26 -9.32 -2.63 -15.67
CA GLY A 26 -8.52 -1.76 -14.83
C GLY A 26 -7.10 -1.60 -15.36
N GLU A 27 -6.48 -2.68 -15.85
CA GLU A 27 -5.18 -2.60 -16.53
C GLU A 27 -5.28 -1.81 -17.83
N VAL A 28 -6.31 -2.06 -18.65
CA VAL A 28 -6.57 -1.27 -19.86
C VAL A 28 -6.76 0.21 -19.51
N TRP A 29 -7.54 0.52 -18.47
CA TRP A 29 -7.72 1.88 -17.98
C TRP A 29 -6.39 2.52 -17.57
N ASN A 30 -5.55 1.82 -16.82
CA ASN A 30 -4.26 2.33 -16.37
C ASN A 30 -3.29 2.60 -17.53
N VAL A 31 -3.22 1.74 -18.54
CA VAL A 31 -2.31 1.93 -19.70
C VAL A 31 -2.85 2.92 -20.74
N THR A 32 -4.15 3.22 -20.72
CA THR A 32 -4.80 4.17 -21.64
C THR A 32 -5.13 5.52 -21.01
N GLN A 33 -4.86 5.70 -19.71
CA GLN A 33 -4.94 7.01 -19.06
C GLN A 33 -4.07 8.01 -19.82
N ALA A 34 -4.60 9.23 -19.99
CA ALA A 34 -4.02 10.29 -20.82
C ALA A 34 -2.62 10.78 -20.39
N THR A 35 -2.03 10.14 -19.39
CA THR A 35 -0.77 10.52 -18.75
C THR A 35 0.13 9.30 -18.61
N GLY A 36 0.80 8.91 -19.69
CA GLY A 36 2.07 8.18 -19.63
C GLY A 36 3.21 9.03 -19.06
N THR A 37 2.91 9.99 -18.17
CA THR A 37 3.84 10.99 -17.65
C THR A 37 3.98 10.83 -16.14
N TRP A 38 5.12 10.27 -15.77
CA TRP A 38 5.65 10.24 -14.42
C TRP A 38 5.49 11.61 -13.72
N GLN A 39 5.06 11.59 -12.46
CA GLN A 39 4.98 12.75 -11.55
C GLN A 39 3.95 13.86 -11.86
N ARG A 40 2.91 13.61 -12.65
CA ARG A 40 1.83 14.60 -12.85
C ARG A 40 0.59 14.33 -11.98
N PRO A 41 0.05 15.31 -11.24
CA PRO A 41 -1.11 15.12 -10.34
C PRO A 41 -2.35 14.50 -10.99
N SER A 42 -2.68 14.83 -12.23
CA SER A 42 -3.84 14.26 -12.96
C SER A 42 -3.78 12.74 -13.13
N ALA A 43 -2.58 12.19 -13.35
CA ALA A 43 -2.35 10.75 -13.42
C ALA A 43 -2.74 10.08 -12.09
N TYR A 44 -2.40 10.73 -10.97
CA TYR A 44 -2.75 10.22 -9.65
C TYR A 44 -4.24 10.40 -9.33
N PHE A 45 -4.88 11.48 -9.82
CA PHE A 45 -6.31 11.74 -9.60
C PHE A 45 -7.23 10.76 -10.33
N SER A 46 -6.76 10.16 -11.42
CA SER A 46 -7.55 9.27 -12.29
C SER A 46 -7.28 7.77 -12.06
N SER A 47 -6.34 7.43 -11.17
CA SER A 47 -6.03 6.06 -10.78
C SER A 47 -7.19 5.37 -10.04
N LEU A 48 -7.48 4.11 -10.38
CA LEU A 48 -8.43 3.26 -9.65
C LEU A 48 -7.80 2.65 -8.38
N GLY A 49 -6.47 2.57 -8.32
CA GLY A 49 -5.74 2.07 -7.16
C GLY A 49 -5.45 3.14 -6.10
N VAL A 50 -4.23 3.13 -5.54
CA VAL A 50 -3.85 4.11 -4.50
C VAL A 50 -3.97 5.52 -5.05
N THR A 51 -4.79 6.33 -4.37
CA THR A 51 -5.02 7.73 -4.71
C THR A 51 -3.89 8.62 -4.18
N VAL A 52 -3.81 9.82 -4.75
CA VAL A 52 -2.72 10.83 -4.68
C VAL A 52 -2.05 10.98 -3.33
N ALA A 53 -2.77 10.86 -2.22
CA ALA A 53 -2.16 10.88 -0.90
C ALA A 53 -1.44 9.54 -0.64
N CYS A 54 -0.31 9.28 -1.32
CA CYS A 54 0.38 7.99 -1.26
C CYS A 54 0.56 7.50 0.17
N TYR A 55 0.96 8.40 1.09
CA TYR A 55 1.15 8.09 2.52
C TYR A 55 -0.10 7.62 3.27
N THR A 56 -1.29 7.70 2.67
CA THR A 56 -2.52 7.16 3.25
C THR A 56 -2.72 5.71 2.84
N GLY A 57 -2.34 5.33 1.62
CA GLY A 57 -2.62 4.01 1.06
C GLY A 57 -4.11 3.79 0.78
N ILE A 58 -4.93 4.86 0.75
CA ILE A 58 -6.35 4.75 0.41
C ILE A 58 -6.53 4.58 -1.11
N THR A 59 -7.41 3.66 -1.50
CA THR A 59 -7.67 3.35 -2.91
C THR A 59 -9.06 3.80 -3.35
N ALA A 60 -9.22 4.17 -4.63
CA ALA A 60 -10.48 4.73 -5.15
C ALA A 60 -11.54 3.66 -5.41
N LEU A 61 -11.14 2.54 -6.02
CA LEU A 61 -12.04 1.50 -6.52
C LEU A 61 -13.09 0.99 -5.51
N PRO A 62 -12.76 0.64 -4.25
CA PRO A 62 -13.78 0.17 -3.29
C PRO A 62 -14.86 1.22 -2.99
N PHE A 63 -14.51 2.51 -2.96
CA PHE A 63 -15.47 3.59 -2.75
C PHE A 63 -16.36 3.80 -3.99
N LEU A 64 -15.76 3.77 -5.19
CA LEU A 64 -16.50 3.83 -6.45
C LEU A 64 -17.50 2.68 -6.57
N MET A 65 -17.09 1.46 -6.20
CA MET A 65 -17.96 0.29 -6.23
C MET A 65 -19.16 0.44 -5.29
N ILE A 66 -18.94 0.92 -4.05
CA ILE A 66 -20.05 1.21 -3.12
C ILE A 66 -20.98 2.27 -3.72
N TYR A 67 -20.44 3.35 -4.26
CA TYR A 67 -21.21 4.46 -4.83
C TYR A 67 -22.07 4.00 -6.02
N PHE A 68 -21.47 3.32 -7.00
CA PHE A 68 -22.18 2.81 -8.17
C PHE A 68 -23.17 1.70 -7.80
N ALA A 69 -22.82 0.79 -6.89
CA ALA A 69 -23.76 -0.22 -6.41
C ALA A 69 -24.99 0.43 -5.76
N GLY A 70 -24.81 1.51 -5.00
CA GLY A 70 -25.91 2.26 -4.40
C GLY A 70 -26.76 3.00 -5.42
N ALA A 71 -26.14 3.58 -6.47
CA ALA A 71 -26.85 4.25 -7.55
C ALA A 71 -27.65 3.25 -8.41
N PHE A 72 -27.01 2.20 -8.91
CA PHE A 72 -27.65 1.17 -9.73
C PHE A 72 -28.61 0.28 -8.93
N GLY A 73 -28.39 0.10 -7.63
CA GLY A 73 -29.31 -0.61 -6.74
C GLY A 73 -30.68 0.07 -6.60
N ARG A 74 -30.82 1.32 -7.05
CA ARG A 74 -32.10 2.04 -7.14
C ARG A 74 -32.75 1.96 -8.53
N LEU A 75 -32.04 1.44 -9.54
CA LEU A 75 -32.42 1.50 -10.95
C LEU A 75 -32.52 0.10 -11.60
N GLY A 76 -33.42 -0.03 -12.57
CA GLY A 76 -33.46 -1.15 -13.52
C GLY A 76 -33.47 -2.56 -12.89
N PRO A 77 -32.73 -3.53 -13.47
CA PRO A 77 -32.77 -4.95 -13.07
C PRO A 77 -32.04 -5.27 -11.75
N LEU A 78 -31.35 -4.29 -11.16
CA LEU A 78 -30.61 -4.40 -9.91
C LEU A 78 -31.39 -3.87 -8.69
N LYS A 79 -32.57 -3.28 -8.92
CA LYS A 79 -33.45 -2.79 -7.86
C LYS A 79 -33.81 -3.92 -6.88
N GLY A 80 -33.56 -3.70 -5.60
CA GLY A 80 -33.81 -4.67 -4.53
C GLY A 80 -32.82 -5.83 -4.45
N LYS A 81 -31.82 -5.91 -5.34
CA LYS A 81 -30.76 -6.94 -5.31
C LYS A 81 -29.49 -6.47 -4.60
N VAL A 82 -29.27 -5.16 -4.51
CA VAL A 82 -28.15 -4.57 -3.79
C VAL A 82 -28.55 -4.33 -2.34
N ASN A 83 -27.74 -4.83 -1.41
CA ASN A 83 -27.91 -4.68 0.03
C ASN A 83 -26.52 -4.47 0.70
N PRO A 84 -26.46 -4.18 2.01
CA PRO A 84 -25.20 -3.99 2.71
C PRO A 84 -24.21 -5.16 2.56
N SER A 85 -24.68 -6.40 2.54
CA SER A 85 -23.81 -7.57 2.34
C SER A 85 -23.20 -7.61 0.94
N THR A 86 -23.96 -7.30 -0.11
CA THR A 86 -23.43 -7.16 -1.47
C THR A 86 -22.38 -6.05 -1.53
N MET A 87 -22.63 -4.91 -0.89
CA MET A 87 -21.67 -3.80 -0.81
C MET A 87 -20.40 -4.18 -0.03
N THR A 88 -20.49 -5.01 1.01
CA THR A 88 -19.33 -5.59 1.70
C THR A 88 -18.47 -6.43 0.78
N TYR A 89 -19.07 -7.35 0.01
CA TYR A 89 -18.30 -8.16 -0.94
C TYR A 89 -17.66 -7.31 -2.03
N LEU A 90 -18.37 -6.30 -2.54
CA LEU A 90 -17.82 -5.34 -3.51
C LEU A 90 -16.69 -4.50 -2.92
N TYR A 91 -16.80 -4.08 -1.66
CA TYR A 91 -15.72 -3.37 -0.96
C TYR A 91 -14.48 -4.24 -0.86
N VAL A 92 -14.61 -5.49 -0.41
CA VAL A 92 -13.49 -6.44 -0.28
C VAL A 92 -12.83 -6.71 -1.63
N VAL A 93 -13.63 -7.05 -2.65
CA VAL A 93 -13.12 -7.34 -4.00
C VAL A 93 -12.50 -6.10 -4.65
N GLY A 94 -13.15 -4.94 -4.51
CA GLY A 94 -12.63 -3.67 -4.98
C GLY A 94 -11.31 -3.31 -4.31
N LEU A 95 -11.21 -3.52 -3.00
CA LEU A 95 -9.98 -3.27 -2.26
C LEU A 95 -8.85 -4.23 -2.70
N CYS A 96 -9.13 -5.53 -2.78
CA CYS A 96 -8.20 -6.52 -3.33
C CYS A 96 -7.67 -6.11 -4.69
N ALA A 97 -8.57 -5.83 -5.65
CA ALA A 97 -8.18 -5.46 -7.02
C ALA A 97 -7.44 -4.12 -7.06
N SER A 98 -7.86 -3.14 -6.25
CA SER A 98 -7.35 -1.76 -6.34
C SER A 98 -5.85 -1.63 -6.13
N TYR A 99 -5.25 -2.44 -5.25
CA TYR A 99 -3.80 -2.39 -5.06
C TYR A 99 -3.08 -2.88 -6.33
N TYR A 100 -3.57 -3.92 -6.99
CA TYR A 100 -3.02 -4.37 -8.29
C TYR A 100 -3.30 -3.39 -9.43
N LEU A 101 -4.43 -2.68 -9.36
CA LEU A 101 -4.83 -1.63 -10.30
C LEU A 101 -4.28 -0.24 -9.93
N GLY A 102 -3.26 -0.20 -9.08
CA GLY A 102 -2.46 0.98 -8.82
C GLY A 102 -1.75 1.48 -10.09
N ARG A 103 -1.02 2.59 -9.92
CA ARG A 103 -0.11 3.22 -10.89
C ARG A 103 0.46 2.20 -11.90
N PRO A 104 0.60 2.53 -13.21
CA PRO A 104 1.15 1.59 -14.18
C PRO A 104 2.42 0.98 -13.62
N THR A 105 2.36 -0.34 -13.48
CA THR A 105 3.47 -1.20 -13.09
C THR A 105 4.70 -0.94 -13.96
N ALA A 106 4.53 -0.34 -15.15
CA ALA A 106 5.59 0.11 -16.06
C ALA A 106 6.35 1.38 -15.63
N ASP A 107 5.78 2.28 -14.82
CA ASP A 107 6.27 3.69 -14.77
C ASP A 107 6.96 4.06 -13.45
N THR A 108 7.11 3.11 -12.53
CA THR A 108 7.91 3.35 -11.33
C THR A 108 9.15 2.49 -11.36
N GLN A 109 10.29 3.16 -11.30
CA GLN A 109 11.60 2.60 -10.97
C GLN A 109 11.60 1.83 -9.62
N CYS A 110 10.46 1.77 -8.90
CA CYS A 110 10.36 1.33 -7.52
C CYS A 110 9.38 0.15 -7.25
N ALA A 111 8.64 -0.40 -8.23
CA ALA A 111 7.44 -1.17 -7.81
C ALA A 111 6.87 -2.35 -8.61
N ALA A 112 7.39 -2.75 -9.76
CA ALA A 112 6.82 -3.93 -10.41
C ALA A 112 7.80 -4.70 -11.28
N TRP A 113 7.37 -5.92 -11.62
CA TRP A 113 8.01 -6.82 -12.57
C TRP A 113 8.37 -6.16 -13.90
N ALA A 114 7.63 -5.13 -14.34
CA ALA A 114 7.93 -4.40 -15.57
C ALA A 114 9.26 -3.62 -15.53
N SER A 115 9.79 -3.28 -14.35
CA SER A 115 11.12 -2.67 -14.23
C SER A 115 12.26 -3.63 -14.62
N PHE A 116 12.06 -4.95 -14.42
CA PHE A 116 13.01 -5.95 -14.93
C PHE A 116 12.96 -6.00 -16.46
N ILE A 117 11.77 -5.94 -17.06
CA ILE A 117 11.61 -5.84 -18.52
C ILE A 117 12.21 -4.51 -19.03
N GLY A 118 11.99 -3.42 -18.30
CA GLY A 118 12.59 -2.11 -18.52
C GLY A 118 14.11 -2.16 -18.58
N SER A 119 14.72 -2.81 -17.59
CA SER A 119 16.17 -2.94 -17.49
C SER A 119 16.79 -3.68 -18.68
N ARG A 120 16.05 -4.61 -19.32
CA ARG A 120 16.54 -5.39 -20.46
C ARG A 120 16.85 -4.52 -21.67
N TYR A 121 16.13 -3.43 -21.90
CA TYR A 121 16.40 -2.54 -23.02
C TYR A 121 17.11 -1.24 -22.63
N LEU A 122 17.01 -0.81 -21.36
CA LEU A 122 17.74 0.38 -20.87
C LEU A 122 19.23 0.09 -20.66
N THR A 123 19.55 -1.08 -20.11
CA THR A 123 20.91 -1.51 -19.78
C THR A 123 21.04 -3.03 -19.99
N PRO A 124 21.01 -3.52 -21.25
CA PRO A 124 20.91 -4.95 -21.58
C PRO A 124 22.02 -5.79 -20.93
N GLU A 125 23.28 -5.38 -21.09
CA GLU A 125 24.45 -6.12 -20.61
C GLU A 125 24.43 -6.31 -19.08
N LEU A 126 24.12 -5.24 -18.34
CA LEU A 126 24.03 -5.25 -16.88
C LEU A 126 22.79 -6.04 -16.40
N SER A 127 21.68 -5.92 -17.12
CA SER A 127 20.46 -6.67 -16.80
C SER A 127 20.68 -8.16 -16.98
N GLU A 128 21.29 -8.58 -18.09
CA GLU A 128 21.57 -10.00 -18.40
C GLU A 128 22.60 -10.63 -17.46
N SER A 129 23.53 -9.84 -16.91
CA SER A 129 24.50 -10.35 -15.93
C SER A 129 23.89 -10.65 -14.56
N PHE A 130 22.79 -9.98 -14.18
CA PHE A 130 22.23 -10.08 -12.82
C PHE A 130 20.81 -10.62 -12.77
N VAL A 131 19.97 -10.35 -13.77
CA VAL A 131 18.54 -10.71 -13.77
C VAL A 131 18.36 -12.04 -14.52
N PRO A 132 17.89 -13.09 -13.84
CA PRO A 132 17.59 -14.37 -14.48
C PRO A 132 16.55 -14.26 -15.61
N TRP A 133 16.69 -15.10 -16.63
CA TRP A 133 15.83 -15.11 -17.82
C TRP A 133 14.34 -15.37 -17.51
N PHE A 134 14.03 -16.08 -16.43
CA PHE A 134 12.65 -16.33 -16.01
C PHE A 134 12.00 -15.14 -15.29
N MET A 135 12.76 -14.11 -14.91
CA MET A 135 12.22 -12.88 -14.30
C MET A 135 11.92 -11.79 -15.32
N ALA A 136 12.66 -11.78 -16.42
CA ALA A 136 12.42 -10.90 -17.56
C ALA A 136 12.94 -11.56 -18.85
N PRO A 137 12.19 -11.43 -19.95
CA PRO A 137 12.56 -12.02 -21.23
C PRO A 137 13.84 -11.37 -21.80
N SER A 138 14.37 -11.90 -22.90
CA SER A 138 15.55 -11.34 -23.55
C SER A 138 15.34 -9.92 -24.05
N TYR A 139 16.44 -9.20 -24.33
CA TYR A 139 16.40 -7.88 -24.94
C TYR A 139 15.50 -7.81 -26.18
N GLU A 140 15.62 -8.76 -27.11
CA GLU A 140 14.85 -8.77 -28.36
C GLU A 140 13.34 -8.81 -28.13
N ILE A 141 12.90 -9.55 -27.10
CA ILE A 141 11.48 -9.64 -26.73
C ILE A 141 11.05 -8.39 -25.96
N ALA A 142 11.88 -7.89 -25.05
CA ALA A 142 11.60 -6.66 -24.32
C ALA A 142 11.47 -5.44 -25.26
N ASP A 143 12.30 -5.34 -26.29
CA ASP A 143 12.24 -4.25 -27.28
C ASP A 143 10.99 -4.36 -28.17
N LYS A 144 10.59 -5.59 -28.55
CA LYS A 144 9.31 -5.85 -29.24
C LYS A 144 8.10 -5.43 -28.39
N ILE A 145 8.12 -5.70 -27.08
CA ILE A 145 7.07 -5.25 -26.15
C ILE A 145 7.00 -3.72 -26.10
N ARG A 146 8.16 -3.06 -26.07
CA ARG A 146 8.25 -1.59 -26.04
C ARG A 146 7.72 -0.94 -27.32
N LEU A 147 8.09 -1.48 -28.49
CA LEU A 147 7.70 -0.93 -29.79
C LEU A 147 6.24 -1.23 -30.15
N GLY A 148 5.71 -2.35 -29.66
CA GLY A 148 4.37 -2.81 -30.04
C GLY A 148 4.29 -3.22 -31.51
N GLY A 149 3.05 -3.35 -32.03
CA GLY A 149 2.81 -3.68 -33.44
C GLY A 149 3.12 -5.12 -33.84
N VAL A 150 3.46 -6.00 -32.89
CA VAL A 150 3.72 -7.42 -33.10
C VAL A 150 2.77 -8.29 -32.29
N PRO A 151 2.51 -9.54 -32.71
CA PRO A 151 1.77 -10.50 -31.89
C PRO A 151 2.47 -10.72 -30.54
N VAL A 152 1.67 -10.90 -29.49
CA VAL A 152 2.19 -11.13 -28.13
C VAL A 152 2.98 -12.45 -28.08
N PRO A 153 4.27 -12.45 -27.70
CA PRO A 153 5.10 -13.65 -27.66
C PRO A 153 4.83 -14.45 -26.38
N TRP A 154 3.66 -15.10 -26.31
CA TRP A 154 3.19 -15.82 -25.11
C TRP A 154 4.18 -16.86 -24.59
N GLY A 155 4.85 -17.59 -25.48
CA GLY A 155 5.83 -18.61 -25.09
C GLY A 155 7.03 -18.04 -24.32
N GLU A 156 7.58 -16.92 -24.80
CA GLU A 156 8.73 -16.24 -24.18
C GLU A 156 8.35 -15.51 -22.88
N LEU A 157 7.09 -15.07 -22.77
CA LEU A 157 6.59 -14.37 -21.59
C LEU A 157 6.12 -15.32 -20.49
N LEU A 158 5.76 -16.56 -20.82
CA LEU A 158 5.20 -17.51 -19.86
C LEU A 158 6.09 -17.74 -18.62
N PRO A 159 7.42 -17.90 -18.74
CA PRO A 159 8.30 -18.04 -17.56
C PRO A 159 8.21 -16.83 -16.62
N THR A 160 8.22 -15.62 -17.20
CA THR A 160 8.08 -14.35 -16.47
C THR A 160 6.72 -14.27 -15.78
N ILE A 161 5.64 -14.59 -16.49
CA ILE A 161 4.28 -14.60 -15.94
C ILE A 161 4.16 -15.59 -14.77
N VAL A 162 4.66 -16.83 -14.95
CA VAL A 162 4.59 -17.88 -13.92
C VAL A 162 5.40 -17.49 -12.68
N PHE A 163 6.62 -16.98 -12.86
CA PHE A 163 7.45 -16.55 -11.75
C PHE A 163 6.77 -15.44 -10.95
N TRP A 164 6.35 -14.35 -11.60
CA TRP A 164 5.75 -13.20 -10.91
C TRP A 164 4.38 -13.52 -10.31
N SER A 165 3.58 -14.36 -10.96
CA SER A 165 2.31 -14.83 -10.39
C SER A 165 2.54 -15.67 -9.13
N THR A 166 3.53 -16.58 -9.18
CA THR A 166 3.87 -17.45 -8.04
C THR A 166 4.42 -16.62 -6.89
N PHE A 167 5.37 -15.73 -7.16
CA PHE A 167 5.94 -14.80 -6.21
C PHE A 167 4.85 -13.98 -5.51
N THR A 168 4.00 -13.30 -6.29
CA THR A 168 2.93 -12.45 -5.76
C THR A 168 1.93 -13.25 -4.92
N SER A 169 1.55 -14.44 -5.39
CA SER A 169 0.60 -15.30 -4.67
C SER A 169 1.18 -15.76 -3.33
N VAL A 170 2.42 -16.28 -3.32
CA VAL A 170 3.05 -16.80 -2.10
C VAL A 170 3.21 -15.70 -1.05
N PHE A 171 3.78 -14.55 -1.43
CA PHE A 171 3.99 -13.44 -0.51
C PHE A 171 2.67 -12.78 -0.07
N GLY A 172 1.69 -12.65 -0.97
CA GLY A 172 0.37 -12.12 -0.65
C GLY A 172 -0.42 -13.00 0.30
N ILE A 173 -0.43 -14.33 0.08
CA ILE A 173 -1.10 -15.29 0.97
C ILE A 173 -0.39 -15.32 2.33
N PHE A 174 0.94 -15.18 2.38
CA PHE A 174 1.65 -15.06 3.66
C PHE A 174 1.15 -13.86 4.47
N MET A 175 1.00 -12.69 3.85
CA MET A 175 0.47 -11.50 4.52
C MET A 175 -1.00 -11.67 4.95
N LEU A 176 -1.81 -12.35 4.15
CA LEU A 176 -3.19 -12.69 4.53
C LEU A 176 -3.21 -13.62 5.77
N CYS A 177 -2.35 -14.63 5.81
CA CYS A 177 -2.22 -15.53 6.96
C CYS A 177 -1.76 -14.77 8.21
N ALA A 178 -0.80 -13.86 8.06
CA ALA A 178 -0.33 -13.00 9.15
C ALA A 178 -1.44 -12.07 9.67
N ALA A 179 -2.20 -11.42 8.78
CA ALA A 179 -3.35 -10.61 9.16
C ALA A 179 -4.42 -11.41 9.88
N THR A 180 -4.66 -12.64 9.43
CA THR A 180 -5.61 -13.55 10.05
C THR A 180 -5.15 -13.96 11.44
N LEU A 181 -3.86 -14.23 11.64
CA LEU A 181 -3.29 -14.53 12.96
C LEU A 181 -3.51 -13.40 13.97
N PHE A 182 -3.36 -12.13 13.56
CA PHE A 182 -3.52 -10.97 14.44
C PHE A 182 -4.92 -10.35 14.43
N ARG A 183 -5.86 -10.92 13.66
CA ARG A 183 -7.23 -10.40 13.50
C ARG A 183 -7.92 -10.23 14.85
N LYS A 184 -7.94 -11.27 15.69
CA LYS A 184 -8.62 -11.22 16.99
C LYS A 184 -8.06 -10.14 17.90
N SER A 185 -6.73 -10.10 18.00
CA SER A 185 -6.05 -9.14 18.86
C SER A 185 -6.42 -7.71 18.46
N TRP A 186 -6.31 -7.39 17.17
CA TRP A 186 -6.49 -6.01 16.72
C TRP A 186 -7.95 -5.62 16.50
N MET A 187 -8.81 -6.54 16.04
CA MET A 187 -10.21 -6.22 15.73
C MET A 187 -11.10 -6.33 16.96
N ASP A 188 -10.95 -7.39 17.76
CA ASP A 188 -11.92 -7.74 18.81
C ASP A 188 -11.44 -7.28 20.19
N ILE A 189 -10.16 -7.49 20.51
CA ILE A 189 -9.57 -7.14 21.81
C ILE A 189 -9.25 -5.65 21.86
N GLU A 190 -8.36 -5.18 20.96
CA GLU A 190 -7.88 -3.80 20.97
C GLU A 190 -8.78 -2.83 20.20
N LYS A 191 -9.63 -3.35 19.30
CA LYS A 191 -10.60 -2.57 18.50
C LYS A 191 -9.96 -1.42 17.72
N VAL A 192 -8.84 -1.71 17.06
CA VAL A 192 -8.13 -0.78 16.18
C VAL A 192 -9.11 -0.20 15.14
N PRO A 193 -9.16 1.14 14.95
CA PRO A 193 -10.27 1.77 14.26
C PRO A 193 -10.31 1.54 12.74
N PHE A 194 -9.14 1.53 12.08
CA PHE A 194 -8.98 1.51 10.61
C PHE A 194 -9.83 2.59 9.91
N PRO A 195 -9.40 3.86 9.93
CA PRO A 195 -10.12 5.01 9.39
C PRO A 195 -10.71 4.84 7.98
N HIS A 196 -10.02 4.14 7.08
CA HIS A 196 -10.52 3.91 5.72
C HIS A 196 -11.81 3.06 5.69
N ALA A 197 -11.89 2.02 6.52
CA ALA A 197 -13.07 1.17 6.62
C ALA A 197 -14.25 1.95 7.22
N ILE A 198 -13.98 2.86 8.17
CA ILE A 198 -14.99 3.77 8.74
C ILE A 198 -15.54 4.70 7.64
N ALA A 199 -14.66 5.34 6.87
CA ALA A 199 -15.06 6.22 5.78
C ALA A 199 -15.91 5.49 4.73
N ALA A 200 -15.49 4.28 4.34
CA ALA A 200 -16.24 3.45 3.39
C ALA A 200 -17.61 3.05 3.95
N HIS A 201 -17.69 2.73 5.24
CA HIS A 201 -18.94 2.32 5.89
C HIS A 201 -19.94 3.48 5.99
N GLU A 202 -19.46 4.69 6.29
CA GLU A 202 -20.28 5.89 6.29
C GLU A 202 -20.78 6.25 4.88
N LEU A 203 -19.95 6.05 3.85
CA LEU A 203 -20.40 6.15 2.46
C LEU A 203 -21.53 5.13 2.17
N MET A 204 -21.31 3.86 2.52
CA MET A 204 -22.26 2.77 2.31
C MET A 204 -23.63 3.08 2.92
N LYS A 205 -23.69 3.54 4.17
CA LYS A 205 -24.95 3.95 4.83
C LYS A 205 -25.72 5.01 4.05
N ARG A 206 -25.02 5.95 3.39
CA ARG A 206 -25.66 7.04 2.63
C ARG A 206 -26.16 6.59 1.28
N VAL A 207 -25.46 5.66 0.63
CA VAL A 207 -25.82 5.19 -0.71
C VAL A 207 -26.67 3.92 -0.69
N ASP A 208 -26.91 3.32 0.48
CA ASP A 208 -27.73 2.12 0.67
C ASP A 208 -29.11 2.28 0.00
N PRO A 209 -29.43 1.46 -1.02
CA PRO A 209 -30.71 1.53 -1.72
C PRO A 209 -31.88 0.99 -0.89
N THR A 210 -31.62 0.24 0.19
CA THR A 210 -32.66 -0.32 1.08
C THR A 210 -33.19 0.72 2.06
N GLN A 211 -32.42 1.78 2.34
CA GLN A 211 -32.89 2.89 3.15
C GLN A 211 -33.75 3.83 2.31
N THR A 212 -35.06 3.83 2.56
CA THR A 212 -36.01 4.80 1.99
C THR A 212 -35.90 6.15 2.70
N GLY A 213 -35.74 7.24 1.95
CA GLY A 213 -36.43 8.48 2.32
C GLY A 213 -35.61 9.75 2.63
N LYS A 214 -34.29 9.81 2.42
CA LYS A 214 -33.62 11.12 2.36
C LYS A 214 -33.30 11.47 0.92
N LYS A 215 -34.05 12.44 0.36
CA LYS A 215 -33.59 13.20 -0.81
C LYS A 215 -32.14 13.61 -0.53
N LEU A 216 -31.27 13.55 -1.54
CA LEU A 216 -29.95 14.19 -1.49
C LEU A 216 -30.17 15.70 -1.32
N SER A 217 -30.41 16.14 -0.08
CA SER A 217 -30.39 17.54 0.28
C SER A 217 -28.95 18.03 0.17
N PHE A 218 -28.77 19.35 0.16
CA PHE A 218 -27.48 20.01 0.21
C PHE A 218 -26.80 19.79 1.57
N SER A 219 -26.49 18.53 1.85
CA SER A 219 -25.87 18.04 3.07
C SER A 219 -24.36 18.17 2.95
N PRO A 220 -23.62 18.13 4.08
CA PRO A 220 -22.16 18.09 4.05
C PRO A 220 -21.59 16.99 3.14
N PHE A 221 -22.35 15.91 2.89
CA PHE A 221 -21.99 14.89 1.90
C PHE A 221 -21.87 15.44 0.49
N VAL A 222 -22.92 16.13 0.03
CA VAL A 222 -23.03 16.66 -1.33
C VAL A 222 -22.03 17.78 -1.52
N ILE A 223 -21.84 18.61 -0.49
CA ILE A 223 -20.77 19.62 -0.46
C ILE A 223 -19.41 18.95 -0.67
N GLY A 224 -19.11 17.86 0.05
CA GLY A 224 -17.88 17.10 -0.13
C GLY A 224 -17.70 16.55 -1.55
N ILE A 225 -18.75 16.00 -2.17
CA ILE A 225 -18.72 15.55 -3.57
C ILE A 225 -18.44 16.72 -4.52
N LEU A 226 -19.15 17.84 -4.34
CA LEU A 226 -18.98 19.03 -5.18
C LEU A 226 -17.58 19.61 -5.06
N LEU A 227 -17.01 19.68 -3.84
CA LEU A 227 -15.63 20.10 -3.62
C LEU A 227 -14.63 19.13 -4.25
N GLY A 228 -14.88 17.82 -4.15
CA GLY A 228 -14.04 16.81 -4.80
C GLY A 228 -14.04 16.95 -6.32
N VAL A 229 -15.21 17.13 -6.94
CA VAL A 229 -15.34 17.37 -8.39
C VAL A 229 -14.70 18.70 -8.77
N ALA A 230 -14.95 19.77 -8.01
CA ALA A 230 -14.38 21.08 -8.24
C ALA A 230 -12.85 21.10 -8.11
N PHE A 231 -12.26 20.17 -7.35
CA PHE A 231 -10.80 20.02 -7.27
C PHE A 231 -10.26 19.12 -8.40
N VAL A 232 -10.83 17.92 -8.59
CA VAL A 232 -10.32 16.91 -9.53
C VAL A 232 -10.53 17.32 -10.98
N LEU A 233 -11.68 17.90 -11.33
CA LEU A 233 -11.98 18.24 -12.72
C LEU A 233 -11.03 19.31 -13.27
N PRO A 234 -10.85 20.50 -12.63
CA PRO A 234 -9.88 21.48 -13.12
C PRO A 234 -8.46 20.93 -13.11
N SER A 235 -8.09 20.11 -12.13
CA SER A 235 -6.76 19.46 -12.11
C SER A 235 -6.49 18.62 -13.35
N ASN A 236 -7.48 17.84 -13.82
CA ASN A 236 -7.36 17.10 -15.07
C ASN A 236 -7.36 18.03 -16.29
N MET A 237 -8.14 19.12 -16.28
CA MET A 237 -8.16 20.10 -17.37
C MET A 237 -6.83 20.84 -17.52
N ILE A 238 -6.17 21.23 -16.41
CA ILE A 238 -4.86 21.90 -16.39
C ILE A 238 -3.80 21.09 -17.15
N GLU A 239 -3.92 19.76 -17.06
CA GLU A 239 -2.96 18.79 -17.59
C GLU A 239 -3.28 18.38 -19.03
N LEU A 240 -4.57 18.17 -19.33
CA LEU A 240 -5.03 17.81 -20.68
C LEU A 240 -4.99 18.99 -21.65
N PHE A 241 -5.18 20.21 -21.15
CA PHE A 241 -5.34 21.41 -21.98
C PHE A 241 -4.34 22.49 -21.56
N PRO A 242 -3.27 22.73 -22.35
CA PRO A 242 -2.28 23.77 -22.06
C PRO A 242 -2.87 25.18 -21.89
N TRP A 243 -4.01 25.46 -22.55
CA TRP A 243 -4.71 26.75 -22.46
C TRP A 243 -5.56 26.92 -21.19
N PHE A 244 -5.89 25.84 -20.48
CA PHE A 244 -6.71 25.93 -19.27
C PHE A 244 -5.92 26.60 -18.13
N PRO A 245 -6.51 27.52 -17.36
CA PRO A 245 -5.79 28.27 -16.33
C PRO A 245 -5.36 27.39 -15.16
N ASP A 246 -4.10 27.51 -14.74
CA ASP A 246 -3.56 26.79 -13.59
C ASP A 246 -3.84 27.51 -12.26
N ILE A 247 -5.11 27.47 -11.86
CA ILE A 247 -5.58 28.11 -10.61
C ILE A 247 -5.08 27.43 -9.32
N TYR A 248 -4.49 26.23 -9.43
CA TYR A 248 -4.00 25.45 -8.29
C TYR A 248 -2.47 25.38 -8.22
N GLY A 249 -1.77 25.84 -9.25
CA GLY A 249 -0.31 25.79 -9.34
C GLY A 249 0.21 24.36 -9.50
N PHE A 250 -0.42 23.58 -10.38
CA PHE A 250 -0.01 22.21 -10.73
C PHE A 250 1.06 22.14 -11.84
N ARG A 251 1.35 23.24 -12.54
CA ARG A 251 2.37 23.28 -13.61
C ARG A 251 3.77 23.58 -13.13
N SER A 252 3.93 24.12 -11.92
CA SER A 252 5.22 24.52 -11.36
C SER A 252 5.42 23.96 -9.97
N GLU A 253 6.66 23.56 -9.69
CA GLU A 253 7.15 23.23 -8.34
C GLU A 253 6.38 22.11 -7.62
N ILE A 254 5.88 21.11 -8.37
CA ILE A 254 5.05 20.05 -7.81
C ILE A 254 5.51 18.64 -8.18
N CYS A 255 5.42 17.73 -7.21
CA CYS A 255 5.49 16.29 -7.41
C CYS A 255 4.10 15.69 -7.66
N GLY A 256 4.07 14.53 -8.33
CA GLY A 256 2.82 13.89 -8.77
C GLY A 256 1.78 13.56 -7.70
N TYR A 257 2.16 13.44 -6.43
CA TYR A 257 1.20 13.28 -5.34
C TYR A 257 0.65 14.61 -4.79
N ALA A 258 0.55 15.62 -5.66
CA ALA A 258 0.18 16.99 -5.33
C ALA A 258 0.98 17.56 -4.16
N ALA A 259 2.27 17.28 -4.12
CA ALA A 259 3.18 17.83 -3.13
C ALA A 259 4.00 18.95 -3.74
N LYS A 260 3.75 20.18 -3.28
CA LYS A 260 4.59 21.33 -3.61
C LYS A 260 5.92 21.19 -2.90
N TRP A 261 7.00 21.51 -3.59
CA TRP A 261 8.32 21.54 -2.99
C TRP A 261 8.79 22.95 -2.73
N ASN A 262 9.68 23.07 -1.75
CA ASN A 262 10.32 24.32 -1.42
C ASN A 262 11.43 24.64 -2.43
N THR A 263 11.57 25.91 -2.79
CA THR A 263 12.61 26.45 -3.66
C THR A 263 13.42 27.52 -2.91
N PRO A 264 14.68 27.79 -3.31
CA PRO A 264 15.49 28.87 -2.73
C PRO A 264 14.81 30.23 -2.75
N GLU A 265 14.04 30.51 -3.80
CA GLU A 265 13.35 31.78 -4.02
C GLU A 265 12.03 31.90 -3.26
N SER A 266 11.55 30.80 -2.67
CA SER A 266 10.29 30.76 -1.93
C SER A 266 10.41 31.50 -0.60
N ALA A 267 9.30 32.09 -0.13
CA ALA A 267 9.22 32.71 1.20
C ALA A 267 9.55 31.73 2.36
N LEU A 268 9.46 30.42 2.09
CA LEU A 268 9.79 29.35 3.04
C LEU A 268 11.17 28.73 2.77
N GLY A 269 11.93 29.23 1.79
CA GLY A 269 13.23 28.68 1.37
C GLY A 269 14.26 28.63 2.50
N GLY A 270 14.17 29.54 3.48
CA GLY A 270 15.02 29.57 4.68
C GLY A 270 14.67 28.52 5.74
N ILE A 271 13.52 27.85 5.64
CA ILE A 271 13.14 26.75 6.54
C ILE A 271 13.76 25.47 6.00
N VAL A 272 14.89 25.08 6.58
CA VAL A 272 15.74 23.99 6.09
C VAL A 272 15.00 22.66 6.07
N GLY A 273 14.29 22.39 7.16
CA GLY A 273 13.51 21.17 7.34
C GLY A 273 12.27 21.03 6.46
N LEU A 274 11.75 22.14 5.91
CA LEU A 274 10.58 22.12 5.05
C LEU A 274 11.00 21.82 3.60
N THR A 275 10.94 20.55 3.22
CA THR A 275 11.29 20.11 1.87
C THR A 275 10.09 20.16 0.92
N LYS A 276 8.93 19.65 1.37
CA LYS A 276 7.70 19.54 0.59
C LYS A 276 6.47 19.63 1.50
N TRP A 277 5.34 20.05 0.95
CA TRP A 277 4.03 19.99 1.61
C TRP A 277 2.94 19.56 0.63
N ASN A 278 1.96 18.82 1.14
CA ASN A 278 0.89 18.29 0.31
C ASN A 278 -0.26 19.30 0.21
N ILE A 279 -0.69 19.63 -1.01
CA ILE A 279 -1.83 20.53 -1.28
C ILE A 279 -3.12 19.76 -1.62
N HIS A 280 -3.08 18.42 -1.55
CA HIS A 280 -4.23 17.57 -1.81
C HIS A 280 -5.21 17.57 -0.62
N PRO A 281 -6.50 17.90 -0.84
CA PRO A 281 -7.47 17.99 0.25
C PRO A 281 -7.74 16.65 0.95
N LEU A 282 -7.53 15.51 0.29
CA LEU A 282 -7.71 14.19 0.91
C LEU A 282 -6.77 13.97 2.11
N GLY A 283 -5.57 14.54 2.07
CA GLY A 283 -4.61 14.46 3.16
C GLY A 283 -5.16 15.07 4.45
N ALA A 284 -5.79 16.24 4.33
CA ALA A 284 -6.47 16.90 5.43
C ALA A 284 -7.77 16.16 5.81
N ALA A 285 -8.52 15.66 4.84
CA ALA A 285 -9.79 14.95 5.08
C ALA A 285 -9.62 13.69 5.94
N ILE A 286 -8.57 12.89 5.70
CA ILE A 286 -8.28 11.68 6.49
C ILE A 286 -7.85 12.04 7.92
N ALA A 287 -7.15 13.16 8.09
CA ALA A 287 -6.77 13.64 9.42
C ALA A 287 -7.99 13.90 10.33
N TYR A 288 -9.15 14.28 9.79
CA TYR A 288 -10.39 14.43 10.57
C TYR A 288 -10.91 13.12 11.18
N ILE A 289 -10.45 11.97 10.69
CA ILE A 289 -10.85 10.64 11.19
C ILE A 289 -9.85 10.13 12.23
N ALA A 290 -8.63 10.68 12.27
CA ALA A 290 -7.61 10.28 13.22
C ALA A 290 -7.94 10.77 14.65
N PRO A 291 -7.64 9.99 15.70
CA PRO A 291 -7.84 10.40 17.09
C PRO A 291 -7.06 11.68 17.45
N LEU A 292 -7.62 12.54 18.30
CA LEU A 292 -7.01 13.82 18.68
C LEU A 292 -5.61 13.68 19.29
N ASN A 293 -5.37 12.64 20.09
CA ASN A 293 -4.05 12.36 20.66
C ASN A 293 -3.02 11.96 19.59
N ILE A 294 -3.45 11.29 18.52
CA ILE A 294 -2.59 10.99 17.36
C ILE A 294 -2.31 12.27 16.60
N LEU A 295 -3.31 13.10 16.32
CA LEU A 295 -3.13 14.37 15.63
C LEU A 295 -2.18 15.31 16.40
N PHE A 296 -2.33 15.40 17.72
CA PHE A 296 -1.44 16.18 18.57
C PHE A 296 0.01 15.70 18.44
N ASN A 297 0.24 14.39 18.56
CA ASN A 297 1.58 13.82 18.38
C ASN A 297 2.13 14.09 16.98
N LEU A 298 1.31 13.95 15.93
CA LEU A 298 1.74 14.16 14.55
C LEU A 298 2.25 15.58 14.31
N TRP A 299 1.47 16.61 14.63
CA TRP A 299 1.91 17.99 14.37
C TRP A 299 3.03 18.42 15.33
N PHE A 300 2.99 17.98 16.59
CA PHE A 300 4.02 18.30 17.58
C PHE A 300 5.38 17.72 17.17
N TRP A 301 5.44 16.43 16.85
CA TRP A 301 6.69 15.78 16.43
C TRP A 301 7.12 16.18 15.02
N TRP A 302 6.19 16.56 14.14
CA TRP A 302 6.55 17.23 12.89
C TRP A 302 7.22 18.58 13.16
N LEU A 303 6.66 19.41 14.03
CA LEU A 303 7.26 20.71 14.37
C LEU A 303 8.64 20.52 15.01
N VAL A 304 8.77 19.63 15.99
CA VAL A 304 10.06 19.38 16.66
C VAL A 304 11.06 18.72 15.72
N GLY A 305 10.70 17.58 15.13
CA GLY A 305 11.61 16.72 14.38
C GLY A 305 11.90 17.19 12.96
N VAL A 306 10.91 17.77 12.27
CA VAL A 306 11.07 18.23 10.88
C VAL A 306 11.45 19.70 10.82
N ILE A 307 10.94 20.56 11.71
CA ILE A 307 11.21 22.00 11.62
C ILE A 307 12.32 22.44 12.58
N ILE A 308 12.13 22.27 13.89
CA ILE A 308 13.03 22.83 14.91
C ILE A 308 14.42 22.17 14.86
N LEU A 309 14.49 20.84 14.91
CA LEU A 309 15.76 20.13 15.00
C LEU A 309 16.66 20.36 13.76
N PRO A 310 16.18 20.23 12.51
CA PRO A 310 16.98 20.56 11.33
C PRO A 310 17.41 22.03 11.27
N GLN A 311 16.55 22.95 11.74
CA GLN A 311 16.88 24.37 11.77
C GLN A 311 17.99 24.68 12.80
N VAL A 312 17.95 24.05 13.99
CA VAL A 312 19.03 24.15 14.99
C VAL A 312 20.33 23.59 14.42
N ALA A 313 20.28 22.41 13.80
CA ALA A 313 21.46 21.82 13.16
C ALA A 313 22.03 22.72 12.06
N TYR A 314 21.16 23.41 11.31
CA TYR A 314 21.58 24.41 10.34
C TYR A 314 22.38 25.57 10.95
N TYR A 315 21.89 26.14 12.06
CA TYR A 315 22.64 27.17 12.79
C TYR A 315 23.95 26.66 13.42
N MET A 316 24.07 25.34 13.63
CA MET A 316 25.31 24.69 14.08
C MET A 316 26.28 24.36 12.93
N GLY A 317 25.95 24.74 11.68
CA GLY A 317 26.81 24.54 10.50
C GLY A 317 26.55 23.25 9.71
N TYR A 318 25.51 22.49 10.03
CA TYR A 318 25.06 21.37 9.20
C TYR A 318 24.11 21.85 8.09
N TYR A 319 23.87 21.04 7.06
CA TYR A 319 22.82 21.30 6.05
C TYR A 319 22.93 22.65 5.30
N THR A 320 24.11 23.29 5.28
CA THR A 320 24.28 24.66 4.78
C THR A 320 23.97 24.80 3.29
N GLY A 321 24.24 23.75 2.49
CA GLY A 321 23.90 23.71 1.07
C GLY A 321 22.43 23.41 0.75
N LEU A 322 21.55 23.22 1.76
CA LEU A 322 20.14 22.89 1.49
C LEU A 322 19.30 24.08 1.05
N THR A 323 19.65 25.29 1.46
CA THR A 323 18.91 26.51 1.10
C THR A 323 19.08 26.87 -0.39
N GLU A 324 20.13 26.39 -1.02
CA GLU A 324 20.45 26.58 -2.45
C GLU A 324 19.82 25.49 -3.35
N ARG A 325 19.17 24.48 -2.74
CA ARG A 325 18.56 23.36 -3.46
C ARG A 325 17.03 23.47 -3.45
N SER A 326 16.44 22.95 -4.53
CA SER A 326 15.00 22.80 -4.70
C SER A 326 14.55 21.35 -4.59
N GLY A 327 13.27 21.13 -4.32
CA GLY A 327 12.65 19.84 -4.61
C GLY A 327 13.08 18.68 -3.71
N CYS A 328 13.06 17.47 -4.29
CA CYS A 328 13.62 16.26 -3.68
C CYS A 328 15.11 16.43 -3.33
N GLY A 329 15.82 17.36 -3.99
CA GLY A 329 17.23 17.62 -3.74
C GLY A 329 17.55 18.07 -2.32
N ARG A 330 16.60 18.72 -1.63
CA ARG A 330 16.74 19.11 -0.22
C ARG A 330 16.63 17.92 0.73
N GLY A 331 15.75 16.98 0.38
CA GLY A 331 15.45 15.81 1.19
C GLY A 331 16.45 14.68 0.98
N ASP A 332 16.79 14.38 -0.28
CA ASP A 332 17.26 13.05 -0.68
C ASP A 332 18.62 13.08 -1.42
N CYS A 333 19.08 14.23 -1.93
CA CYS A 333 20.27 14.27 -2.79
C CYS A 333 21.56 14.59 -2.02
N GLY A 334 22.53 13.69 -2.09
CA GLY A 334 23.90 13.91 -1.64
C GLY A 334 24.10 13.82 -0.12
N ALA A 335 25.36 13.99 0.29
CA ALA A 335 25.81 13.79 1.66
C ALA A 335 25.30 14.83 2.67
N GLU A 336 24.84 15.99 2.19
CA GLU A 336 24.26 17.06 3.02
C GLU A 336 22.72 17.04 3.07
N SER A 337 22.09 16.03 2.49
CA SER A 337 20.62 15.88 2.50
C SER A 337 20.08 15.62 3.91
N LEU A 338 18.81 15.97 4.16
CA LEU A 338 18.15 15.63 5.44
C LEU A 338 18.04 14.10 5.64
N ALA A 339 17.80 13.35 4.57
CA ALA A 339 17.65 11.91 4.59
C ALA A 339 18.92 11.19 5.05
N PHE A 340 20.07 11.53 4.46
CA PHE A 340 21.31 10.76 4.57
C PHE A 340 22.43 11.51 5.32
N GLY A 341 22.34 12.84 5.41
CA GLY A 341 23.36 13.68 5.99
C GLY A 341 23.32 13.77 7.53
N PRO A 342 24.49 13.98 8.16
CA PRO A 342 24.58 14.22 9.60
C PRO A 342 23.93 15.56 10.01
N PRO A 343 23.48 15.72 11.27
CA PRO A 343 23.66 14.76 12.36
C PRO A 343 22.54 13.71 12.46
N PHE A 344 21.34 13.96 11.90
CA PHE A 344 20.17 13.15 12.21
C PHE A 344 19.99 11.91 11.32
N LYS A 345 20.48 11.95 10.07
CA LYS A 345 20.34 10.86 9.10
C LYS A 345 18.92 10.27 9.11
N TRP A 346 17.91 11.10 8.83
CA TRP A 346 16.51 10.81 9.15
C TRP A 346 16.01 9.48 8.57
N VAL A 347 16.52 9.03 7.42
CA VAL A 347 16.17 7.72 6.85
C VAL A 347 16.61 6.56 7.76
N ALA A 348 17.82 6.60 8.30
CA ALA A 348 18.31 5.58 9.23
C ALA A 348 17.52 5.60 10.54
N THR A 349 17.24 6.79 11.06
CA THR A 349 16.43 6.98 12.28
C THR A 349 15.02 6.43 12.11
N VAL A 350 14.35 6.73 11.00
CA VAL A 350 13.01 6.21 10.69
C VAL A 350 13.03 4.70 10.48
N GLY A 351 14.02 4.16 9.75
CA GLY A 351 14.18 2.72 9.55
C GLY A 351 14.33 1.97 10.88
N GLY A 352 15.19 2.46 11.77
CA GLY A 352 15.36 1.93 13.12
C GLY A 352 14.09 2.06 13.98
N ALA A 353 13.40 3.19 13.92
CA ALA A 353 12.16 3.42 14.67
C ALA A 353 11.03 2.47 14.26
N ILE A 354 10.86 2.21 12.95
CA ILE A 354 9.84 1.28 12.44
C ILE A 354 10.15 -0.16 12.88
N LEU A 355 11.40 -0.61 12.78
CA LEU A 355 11.80 -1.93 13.26
C LEU A 355 11.64 -2.05 14.78
N GLY A 356 12.05 -1.02 15.52
CA GLY A 356 11.87 -0.95 16.97
C GLY A 356 10.39 -1.01 17.38
N LEU A 357 9.52 -0.30 16.66
CA LEU A 357 8.07 -0.36 16.87
C LEU A 357 7.52 -1.76 16.59
N ALA A 358 7.96 -2.42 15.53
CA ALA A 358 7.54 -3.78 15.21
C ALA A 358 7.91 -4.76 16.34
N VAL A 359 9.17 -4.72 16.80
CA VAL A 359 9.65 -5.56 17.90
C VAL A 359 8.89 -5.25 19.19
N PHE A 360 8.71 -3.97 19.52
CA PHE A 360 7.95 -3.54 20.70
C PHE A 360 6.52 -4.09 20.68
N MET A 361 5.85 -4.01 19.54
CA MET A 361 4.51 -4.56 19.37
C MET A 361 4.48 -6.08 19.53
N LEU A 362 5.42 -6.82 18.93
CA LEU A 362 5.52 -8.27 19.11
C LEU A 362 5.77 -8.66 20.58
N VAL A 363 6.53 -7.85 21.31
CA VAL A 363 6.75 -8.05 22.75
C VAL A 363 5.45 -7.83 23.54
N ILE A 364 4.64 -6.82 23.21
CA ILE A 364 3.33 -6.63 23.84
C ILE A 364 2.42 -7.83 23.55
N GLU A 365 2.39 -8.28 22.29
CA GLU A 365 1.56 -9.38 21.78
C GLU A 365 2.07 -10.77 22.20
N ARG A 366 3.23 -10.87 22.88
CA ARG A 366 3.87 -12.16 23.21
C ARG A 366 2.94 -13.14 23.93
N ARG A 367 2.06 -12.65 24.80
CA ARG A 367 1.11 -13.51 25.54
C ARG A 367 0.05 -14.08 24.60
N TYR A 368 -0.48 -13.25 23.71
CA TYR A 368 -1.43 -13.67 22.69
C TYR A 368 -0.79 -14.67 21.73
N ILE A 369 0.42 -14.38 21.22
CA ILE A 369 1.17 -15.28 20.33
C ILE A 369 1.44 -16.64 21.01
N VAL A 370 1.85 -16.65 22.28
CA VAL A 370 2.07 -17.89 23.02
C VAL A 370 0.75 -18.68 23.19
N GLU A 371 -0.36 -18.01 23.43
CA GLU A 371 -1.67 -18.66 23.56
C GLU A 371 -2.13 -19.28 22.24
N THR A 372 -1.99 -18.57 21.12
CA THR A 372 -2.33 -19.09 19.78
C THR A 372 -1.40 -20.22 19.35
N MET A 373 -0.11 -20.16 19.70
CA MET A 373 0.81 -21.30 19.53
C MET A 373 0.38 -22.52 20.34
N LYS A 374 0.00 -22.34 21.63
CA LYS A 374 -0.50 -23.44 22.44
C LYS A 374 -1.78 -24.05 21.85
N ALA A 375 -2.67 -23.25 21.27
CA ALA A 375 -3.84 -23.78 20.56
C ALA A 375 -3.46 -24.60 19.32
N ALA A 376 -2.47 -24.14 18.54
CA ALA A 376 -2.02 -24.81 17.33
C ALA A 376 -1.33 -26.16 17.62
N PHE A 377 -0.54 -26.24 18.69
CA PHE A 377 0.29 -27.39 19.04
C PHE A 377 -0.28 -28.27 20.17
N GLY A 378 -1.54 -28.07 20.55
CA GLY A 378 -2.23 -28.94 21.51
C GLY A 378 -1.91 -28.70 22.98
N GLY A 379 -1.34 -27.54 23.32
CA GLY A 379 -1.04 -27.14 24.69
C GLY A 379 -2.21 -26.48 25.46
N LEU A 380 -3.41 -26.43 24.88
CA LEU A 380 -4.64 -25.93 25.52
C LEU A 380 -5.69 -27.04 25.65
N SER A 381 -6.56 -26.91 26.65
CA SER A 381 -7.76 -27.76 26.75
C SER A 381 -8.67 -27.54 25.54
N GLU A 382 -9.46 -28.56 25.19
CA GLU A 382 -10.34 -28.51 24.03
C GLU A 382 -11.39 -27.38 24.15
N GLU A 383 -11.92 -27.16 25.34
CA GLU A 383 -12.87 -26.09 25.63
C GLU A 383 -12.25 -24.70 25.38
N ARG A 384 -11.04 -24.45 25.92
CA ARG A 384 -10.35 -23.17 25.73
C ARG A 384 -9.96 -22.94 24.27
N ARG A 385 -9.55 -24.00 23.57
CA ARG A 385 -9.26 -23.92 22.13
C ARG A 385 -10.52 -23.54 21.34
N ARG A 386 -11.65 -24.22 21.58
CA ARG A 386 -12.93 -23.92 20.91
C ARG A 386 -13.40 -22.49 21.19
N GLU A 387 -13.25 -22.01 22.42
CA GLU A 387 -13.56 -20.62 22.78
C GLU A 387 -12.67 -19.64 21.99
N MET A 388 -11.39 -19.93 21.88
CA MET A 388 -10.46 -19.04 21.20
C MET A 388 -10.66 -19.02 19.68
N GLU A 389 -11.00 -20.15 19.08
CA GLU A 389 -11.16 -20.31 17.63
C GLU A 389 -12.62 -20.19 17.14
N ARG A 390 -13.58 -19.86 18.02
CA ARG A 390 -15.02 -19.79 17.67
C ARG A 390 -15.32 -18.84 16.52
N ASP A 391 -14.69 -17.67 16.56
CA ASP A 391 -14.94 -16.57 15.63
C ASP A 391 -13.76 -16.37 14.65
N GLU A 392 -12.83 -17.33 14.59
CA GLU A 392 -11.72 -17.31 13.63
C GLU A 392 -12.11 -17.95 12.30
N PRO A 393 -11.62 -17.40 11.17
CA PRO A 393 -11.91 -17.95 9.85
C PRO A 393 -11.18 -19.28 9.59
N LEU A 394 -10.08 -19.54 10.30
CA LEU A 394 -9.30 -20.78 10.21
C LEU A 394 -8.78 -21.18 11.60
N PRO A 395 -8.63 -22.49 11.88
CA PRO A 395 -7.95 -22.95 13.10
C PRO A 395 -6.50 -22.46 13.15
N TYR A 396 -5.99 -22.15 14.34
CA TYR A 396 -4.61 -21.65 14.49
C TYR A 396 -3.58 -22.65 13.98
N LYS A 397 -3.84 -23.96 14.13
CA LYS A 397 -2.99 -25.02 13.56
C LYS A 397 -2.78 -24.85 12.06
N THR A 398 -3.85 -24.54 11.32
CA THR A 398 -3.79 -24.33 9.86
C THR A 398 -3.05 -23.04 9.53
N ILE A 399 -3.31 -21.96 10.28
CA ILE A 399 -2.64 -20.67 10.10
C ILE A 399 -1.11 -20.81 10.27
N TYR A 400 -0.65 -21.44 11.35
CA TYR A 400 0.78 -21.65 11.58
C TYR A 400 1.41 -22.59 10.55
N ALA A 401 0.72 -23.66 10.15
CA ALA A 401 1.22 -24.55 9.10
C ALA A 401 1.40 -23.79 7.77
N LEU A 402 0.41 -22.98 7.37
CA LEU A 402 0.51 -22.14 6.18
C LEU A 402 1.63 -21.11 6.30
N LEU A 403 1.76 -20.42 7.43
CA LEU A 403 2.84 -19.45 7.65
C LEU A 403 4.22 -20.08 7.50
N ILE A 404 4.46 -21.27 8.06
CA ILE A 404 5.74 -21.99 7.96
C ILE A 404 6.00 -22.40 6.50
N VAL A 405 5.02 -23.03 5.84
CA VAL A 405 5.17 -23.51 4.45
C VAL A 405 5.39 -22.34 3.49
N LEU A 406 4.60 -21.26 3.62
CA LEU A 406 4.75 -20.05 2.82
C LEU A 406 6.10 -19.37 3.09
N PHE A 407 6.58 -19.34 4.33
CA PHE A 407 7.90 -18.80 4.66
C PHE A 407 9.03 -19.57 3.96
N VAL A 408 9.00 -20.91 4.01
CA VAL A 408 9.97 -21.74 3.31
C VAL A 408 9.91 -21.51 1.79
N MET A 409 8.71 -21.41 1.22
CA MET A 409 8.54 -21.10 -0.20
C MET A 409 9.06 -19.71 -0.58
N MET A 410 8.83 -18.68 0.25
CA MET A 410 9.38 -17.33 0.03
C MET A 410 10.91 -17.38 -0.01
N VAL A 411 11.55 -18.06 0.94
CA VAL A 411 13.01 -18.23 0.96
C VAL A 411 13.51 -18.95 -0.28
N ALA A 412 12.85 -20.06 -0.67
CA ALA A 412 13.23 -20.81 -1.87
C ALA A 412 13.12 -19.96 -3.14
N ILE A 413 12.03 -19.18 -3.29
CA ILE A 413 11.83 -18.28 -4.43
C ILE A 413 12.95 -17.24 -4.50
N LEU A 414 13.32 -16.62 -3.37
CA LEU A 414 14.40 -15.63 -3.31
C LEU A 414 15.77 -16.26 -3.60
N MET A 415 16.03 -17.50 -3.17
CA MET A 415 17.29 -18.17 -3.50
C MET A 415 17.41 -18.47 -5.00
N VAL A 416 16.32 -18.81 -5.67
CA VAL A 416 16.31 -19.07 -7.12
C VAL A 416 16.65 -17.82 -7.93
N THR A 417 16.45 -16.60 -7.39
CA THR A 417 16.86 -15.36 -8.07
C THR A 417 18.35 -15.07 -7.96
N GLY A 418 19.11 -15.85 -7.19
CA GLY A 418 20.54 -15.67 -6.96
C GLY A 418 20.91 -15.08 -5.59
N MET A 419 19.94 -14.92 -4.68
CA MET A 419 20.22 -14.50 -3.31
C MET A 419 20.84 -15.64 -2.49
N SER A 420 21.80 -15.31 -1.64
CA SER A 420 22.33 -16.26 -0.66
C SER A 420 21.32 -16.52 0.48
N LEU A 421 21.51 -17.63 1.21
CA LEU A 421 20.54 -18.09 2.22
C LEU A 421 20.26 -17.03 3.31
N GLY A 422 21.28 -16.29 3.76
CA GLY A 422 21.13 -15.28 4.81
C GLY A 422 20.22 -14.12 4.41
N PRO A 423 20.53 -13.39 3.32
CA PRO A 423 19.65 -12.38 2.73
C PRO A 423 18.26 -12.92 2.36
N ALA A 424 18.16 -14.14 1.82
CA ALA A 424 16.89 -14.76 1.46
C ALA A 424 15.98 -15.04 2.68
N ILE A 425 16.54 -15.40 3.85
CA ILE A 425 15.79 -15.56 5.11
C ILE A 425 15.42 -14.20 5.72
N SER A 426 16.37 -13.28 5.76
CA SER A 426 16.19 -11.99 6.44
C SER A 426 15.21 -11.07 5.70
N THR A 427 15.14 -11.14 4.38
CA THR A 427 14.25 -10.31 3.56
C THR A 427 12.75 -10.46 3.93
N PRO A 428 12.15 -11.67 3.95
CA PRO A 428 10.75 -11.83 4.37
C PRO A 428 10.53 -11.45 5.84
N ILE A 429 11.54 -11.61 6.71
CA ILE A 429 11.48 -11.16 8.11
C ILE A 429 11.41 -9.62 8.16
N THR A 430 12.32 -8.93 7.47
CA THR A 430 12.34 -7.46 7.39
C THR A 430 11.03 -6.93 6.82
N MET A 431 10.55 -7.53 5.74
CA MET A 431 9.25 -7.22 5.13
C MET A 431 8.11 -7.35 6.15
N PHE A 432 8.02 -8.48 6.85
CA PHE A 432 6.97 -8.70 7.85
C PHE A 432 7.04 -7.67 8.98
N LEU A 433 8.22 -7.43 9.56
CA LEU A 433 8.39 -6.47 10.65
C LEU A 433 7.98 -5.05 10.23
N ILE A 434 8.44 -4.61 9.06
CA ILE A 434 8.13 -3.29 8.52
C ILE A 434 6.62 -3.16 8.31
N TRP A 435 5.98 -4.12 7.65
CA TRP A 435 4.55 -4.04 7.41
C TRP A 435 3.71 -4.21 8.67
N PHE A 436 4.14 -5.02 9.63
CA PHE A 436 3.44 -5.18 10.90
C PHE A 436 3.34 -3.85 11.65
N ALA A 437 4.44 -3.11 11.78
CA ALA A 437 4.45 -1.77 12.36
C ALA A 437 3.64 -0.76 11.52
N GLN A 438 3.76 -0.81 10.19
CA GLN A 438 3.01 0.10 9.32
C GLN A 438 1.50 -0.15 9.34
N MET A 439 1.05 -1.40 9.38
CA MET A 439 -0.39 -1.72 9.50
C MET A 439 -0.97 -1.16 10.79
N ARG A 440 -0.19 -1.13 11.87
CA ARG A 440 -0.60 -0.46 13.09
C ARG A 440 -0.78 1.03 12.92
N MET A 441 0.18 1.70 12.28
CA MET A 441 0.10 3.13 12.01
C MET A 441 -1.14 3.44 11.17
N ILE A 442 -1.36 2.72 10.07
CA ILE A 442 -2.54 2.90 9.20
C ILE A 442 -3.82 2.63 9.98
N GLY A 443 -3.83 1.59 10.81
CA GLY A 443 -4.97 1.22 11.64
C GLY A 443 -5.37 2.32 12.64
N LEU A 444 -4.44 3.14 13.11
CA LEU A 444 -4.69 4.22 14.07
C LEU A 444 -4.89 5.59 13.42
N SER A 445 -4.11 5.94 12.41
CA SER A 445 -4.07 7.30 11.84
C SER A 445 -4.63 7.40 10.42
N GLY A 446 -4.82 6.27 9.71
CA GLY A 446 -5.12 6.29 8.27
C GLY A 446 -3.91 6.66 7.40
N ALA A 447 -2.69 6.62 7.96
CA ALA A 447 -1.47 6.92 7.25
C ALA A 447 -0.32 6.00 7.66
N TYR A 448 0.65 5.82 6.75
CA TYR A 448 1.89 5.10 6.97
C TYR A 448 3.12 5.94 6.60
N VAL A 449 4.29 5.41 6.92
CA VAL A 449 5.57 6.04 6.61
C VAL A 449 6.10 5.50 5.30
N ARG A 450 6.04 6.34 4.26
CA ARG A 450 6.57 6.01 2.94
C ARG A 450 8.11 6.08 2.90
N GLY A 451 8.73 5.29 2.03
CA GLY A 451 10.18 5.31 1.78
C GLY A 451 10.71 3.91 1.50
N THR A 452 11.53 3.77 0.46
CA THR A 452 12.17 2.51 0.05
C THR A 452 13.30 2.08 0.98
N ASP A 453 13.98 3.06 1.57
CA ASP A 453 15.28 2.82 2.18
C ASP A 453 15.22 2.08 3.53
N LYS A 454 14.05 2.05 4.15
CA LYS A 454 13.83 1.33 5.42
C LYS A 454 13.96 -0.18 5.27
N GLY A 455 13.76 -0.73 4.07
CA GLY A 455 13.95 -2.17 3.82
C GLY A 455 15.40 -2.63 3.96
N TYR A 456 16.36 -1.72 3.83
CA TYR A 456 17.78 -2.09 3.90
C TYR A 456 18.31 -2.25 5.32
N ALA A 457 17.58 -1.81 6.34
CA ALA A 457 18.13 -1.65 7.69
C ALA A 457 18.75 -2.96 8.23
N LEU A 458 18.03 -4.09 8.11
CA LEU A 458 18.54 -5.39 8.57
C LEU A 458 19.63 -5.94 7.64
N GLN A 459 19.48 -5.75 6.32
CA GLN A 459 20.46 -6.23 5.34
C GLN A 459 21.81 -5.55 5.52
N ARG A 460 21.81 -4.23 5.78
CA ARG A 460 23.02 -3.46 6.06
C ARG A 460 23.67 -3.86 7.38
N PHE A 461 22.86 -4.19 8.39
CA PHE A 461 23.36 -4.60 9.68
C PHE A 461 24.00 -6.00 9.65
N LEU A 462 23.43 -6.94 8.89
CA LEU A 462 23.83 -8.35 8.92
C LEU A 462 24.78 -8.77 7.79
N PHE A 463 24.65 -8.21 6.58
CA PHE A 463 25.31 -8.76 5.39
C PHE A 463 26.09 -7.72 4.58
N PHE A 464 25.50 -6.54 4.35
CA PHE A 464 26.03 -5.54 3.42
C PHE A 464 26.17 -4.15 4.08
N PRO A 465 27.10 -3.95 5.03
CA PRO A 465 27.28 -2.65 5.70
C PRO A 465 27.56 -1.53 4.69
N THR A 466 28.30 -1.87 3.63
CA THR A 466 28.56 -1.04 2.45
C THR A 466 28.26 -1.86 1.19
N ALA A 467 27.96 -1.16 0.09
CA ALA A 467 27.82 -1.81 -1.21
C ALA A 467 29.17 -2.45 -1.61
N PRO A 468 29.21 -3.71 -2.05
CA PRO A 468 30.40 -4.32 -2.62
C PRO A 468 30.84 -3.59 -3.89
N ASP A 469 32.15 -3.52 -4.13
CA ASP A 469 32.76 -2.98 -5.35
C ASP A 469 33.76 -4.01 -5.92
N PRO A 470 33.46 -4.68 -7.06
CA PRO A 470 32.26 -4.53 -7.88
C PRO A 470 30.99 -5.11 -7.22
N PRO A 471 29.78 -4.65 -7.60
CA PRO A 471 28.52 -5.20 -7.09
C PRO A 471 28.37 -6.69 -7.40
N THR A 472 27.87 -7.47 -6.43
CA THR A 472 27.57 -8.89 -6.61
C THR A 472 26.09 -9.11 -6.96
N GLY A 473 25.77 -10.22 -7.63
CA GLY A 473 24.38 -10.58 -7.94
C GLY A 473 23.50 -10.73 -6.68
N ASP A 474 24.06 -11.31 -5.62
CA ASP A 474 23.40 -11.42 -4.31
C ASP A 474 23.05 -10.04 -3.73
N PHE A 475 24.01 -9.11 -3.75
CA PHE A 475 23.78 -7.73 -3.30
C PHE A 475 22.69 -7.04 -4.12
N ILE A 476 22.75 -7.15 -5.45
CA ILE A 476 21.76 -6.51 -6.34
C ILE A 476 20.36 -7.05 -6.09
N MET A 477 20.19 -8.38 -6.01
CA MET A 477 18.89 -8.98 -5.75
C MET A 477 18.37 -8.64 -4.36
N THR A 478 19.24 -8.72 -3.35
CA THR A 478 18.91 -8.34 -1.97
C THR A 478 18.45 -6.89 -1.91
N ALA A 479 19.21 -5.98 -2.53
CA ALA A 479 18.89 -4.56 -2.52
C ALA A 479 17.56 -4.28 -3.23
N ASN A 480 17.34 -4.95 -4.36
CA ASN A 480 16.13 -4.80 -5.16
C ASN A 480 14.87 -5.25 -4.39
N PHE A 481 14.85 -6.48 -3.86
CA PHE A 481 13.66 -6.97 -3.14
C PHE A 481 13.37 -6.20 -1.85
N ASN A 482 14.40 -5.74 -1.12
CA ASN A 482 14.18 -4.95 0.10
C ASN A 482 13.69 -3.52 -0.21
N THR A 483 14.03 -2.95 -1.36
CA THR A 483 13.40 -1.71 -1.87
C THR A 483 11.92 -1.93 -2.14
N TRP A 484 11.62 -2.98 -2.89
CA TRP A 484 10.29 -3.25 -3.43
C TRP A 484 9.27 -3.52 -2.34
N PHE A 485 9.67 -4.33 -1.36
CA PHE A 485 8.77 -4.76 -0.30
C PHE A 485 8.36 -3.66 0.66
N THR A 486 8.95 -2.47 0.64
CA THR A 486 8.85 -1.60 1.81
C THR A 486 8.34 -0.19 1.53
N ASP A 487 8.26 0.29 0.28
CA ASP A 487 7.87 1.68 0.02
C ASP A 487 6.43 1.99 0.43
N ALA A 488 5.47 1.35 -0.23
CA ALA A 488 4.05 1.69 -0.15
C ALA A 488 3.15 0.45 -0.39
N PRO A 489 1.87 0.47 0.07
CA PRO A 489 0.99 -0.69 -0.05
C PRO A 489 0.76 -1.13 -1.50
N ASP A 490 0.81 -0.19 -2.44
CA ASP A 490 0.71 -0.42 -3.88
C ASP A 490 2.00 -0.94 -4.54
N MET A 491 3.08 -1.12 -3.78
CA MET A 491 4.41 -1.46 -4.30
C MET A 491 4.83 -2.87 -3.92
N GLY A 492 5.85 -3.39 -4.62
CA GLY A 492 6.43 -4.70 -4.34
C GLY A 492 5.45 -5.84 -4.56
N ASN A 493 4.73 -5.81 -5.68
CA ASN A 493 3.66 -6.76 -5.99
C ASN A 493 2.58 -6.82 -4.90
N GLN A 494 2.21 -5.66 -4.37
CA GLN A 494 1.04 -5.49 -3.49
C GLN A 494 1.12 -6.18 -2.13
N ILE A 495 2.32 -6.49 -1.65
CA ILE A 495 2.50 -7.20 -0.38
C ILE A 495 1.91 -6.41 0.80
N GLY A 496 2.22 -5.11 0.89
CA GLY A 496 1.62 -4.23 1.88
C GLY A 496 0.11 -4.06 1.67
N GLY A 497 -0.31 -3.97 0.41
CA GLY A 497 -1.72 -3.88 0.00
C GLY A 497 -2.52 -5.11 0.42
N ASN A 498 -1.99 -6.32 0.29
CA ASN A 498 -2.62 -7.57 0.72
C ASN A 498 -2.82 -7.60 2.25
N PHE A 499 -1.83 -7.14 3.01
CA PHE A 499 -1.93 -7.05 4.46
C PHE A 499 -3.02 -6.03 4.88
N LEU A 500 -2.98 -4.84 4.27
CA LEU A 500 -3.95 -3.77 4.53
C LEU A 500 -5.38 -4.16 4.13
N THR A 501 -5.52 -4.80 2.98
CA THR A 501 -6.79 -5.31 2.46
C THR A 501 -7.42 -6.27 3.44
N SER A 502 -6.63 -7.17 4.03
CA SER A 502 -7.11 -8.15 5.00
C SER A 502 -7.73 -7.47 6.22
N PHE A 503 -7.00 -6.55 6.87
CA PHE A 503 -7.54 -5.85 8.04
C PHE A 503 -8.71 -4.93 7.73
N GLN A 504 -8.66 -4.17 6.63
CA GLN A 504 -9.78 -3.33 6.23
C GLN A 504 -11.03 -4.17 5.92
N SER A 505 -10.86 -5.34 5.31
CA SER A 505 -11.95 -6.28 5.04
C SER A 505 -12.58 -6.81 6.32
N TYR A 506 -11.77 -7.26 7.29
CA TYR A 506 -12.27 -7.68 8.60
C TYR A 506 -13.00 -6.55 9.32
N ARG A 507 -12.44 -5.33 9.30
CA ARG A 507 -13.07 -4.18 9.94
C ARG A 507 -14.39 -3.82 9.27
N PHE A 508 -14.44 -3.75 7.95
CA PHE A 508 -15.66 -3.41 7.22
C PHE A 508 -16.75 -4.49 7.38
N ALA A 509 -16.36 -5.76 7.35
CA ALA A 509 -17.26 -6.88 7.64
C ALA A 509 -17.88 -6.78 9.04
N SER A 510 -17.09 -6.37 10.05
CA SER A 510 -17.59 -6.17 11.42
C SER A 510 -18.68 -5.09 11.51
N PHE A 511 -18.62 -4.04 10.69
CA PHE A 511 -19.64 -2.99 10.64
C PHE A 511 -20.94 -3.40 9.95
N THR A 512 -20.89 -4.42 9.10
CA THR A 512 -22.02 -4.86 8.28
C THR A 512 -22.67 -6.14 8.77
N GLY A 513 -22.14 -6.74 9.84
CA GLY A 513 -22.63 -8.02 10.38
C GLY A 513 -22.42 -9.20 9.44
N VAL A 514 -21.57 -9.06 8.42
CA VAL A 514 -21.19 -10.15 7.52
C VAL A 514 -20.15 -11.00 8.25
N ILE A 515 -20.64 -12.03 8.94
CA ILE A 515 -19.81 -12.98 9.68
C ILE A 515 -19.47 -14.15 8.75
N TRP A 516 -18.18 -14.52 8.67
CA TRP A 516 -17.77 -15.75 7.99
C TRP A 516 -18.42 -16.95 8.70
N PRO A 517 -18.96 -17.95 7.99
CA PRO A 517 -19.55 -19.10 8.65
C PRO A 517 -18.52 -19.72 9.61
N PRO A 518 -18.89 -19.99 10.87
CA PRO A 518 -17.96 -20.58 11.82
C PRO A 518 -17.40 -21.87 11.23
N CYS A 519 -16.11 -22.13 11.46
CA CYS A 519 -15.52 -23.43 11.18
C CYS A 519 -16.43 -24.48 11.85
N ARG A 520 -17.06 -25.34 11.04
CA ARG A 520 -17.76 -26.51 11.56
C ARG A 520 -16.68 -27.44 12.09
N TYR A 521 -16.44 -27.39 13.40
CA TYR A 521 -15.59 -28.33 14.13
C TYR A 521 -16.26 -29.71 14.17
#